data_AF-A0A0D3V989-F1
#
_entry.id   AF-A0A0D3V989-F1
#
_cell.length_a   1.000
_cell.length_b   1.000
_cell.length_c   1.000
_cell.angle_alpha   90.00
_cell.angle_beta   90.00
_cell.angle_gamma   90.00
#
_symmetry.space_group_name_H-M   'P 1'
#
loop_
_entity.id
_entity.type
_entity.pdbx_description
1 polymer ?
#
loop_
_entity_poly.entity_id
_entity_poly.type
_entity_poly.pdbx_seq_one_letter_code
_entity_poly.pdbx_strand_id
1 'polypeptide(L)'
;MKSSKSILLGLVFVLLTACSSINIQEVTSDADKAFEAKNFSKFSTDIEKLKDGNSKEYESYISKIKENNIYKIEAHSKLSELNEGTETLSKLSKDVLLLKEYSDEKLKLFSKQIDYLNKLDDSTLNILNYHVKVNENLMSKSNKFVVLMNTFEDVNETTKELEDLSASANTDIIDLEGLEPPAQYSNQHNAYTESLKKYKEALDTKKSYIDSQKSLIVSSNSLVLEANIFAVSELNDLSAEIENLTSNIKTAINDVKQRAESLQKIID
;
A
#
# COMPACT_ATOMS: atom_id res chain seq x y z
N MET A 1 -8.85 -72.33 50.84
CA MET A 1 -9.33 -71.81 49.53
C MET A 1 -9.34 -70.29 49.56
N LYS A 2 -8.54 -69.69 48.67
CA LYS A 2 -8.68 -68.37 48.00
C LYS A 2 -8.86 -67.10 48.86
N SER A 3 -7.75 -66.38 49.05
CA SER A 3 -7.71 -64.91 49.22
C SER A 3 -6.47 -64.35 48.51
N SER A 4 -6.47 -64.36 47.17
CA SER A 4 -5.29 -63.95 46.38
C SER A 4 -5.63 -63.27 45.05
N LYS A 5 -6.85 -62.72 44.88
CA LYS A 5 -7.29 -62.17 43.58
C LYS A 5 -7.35 -60.63 43.50
N SER A 6 -7.02 -59.88 44.55
CA SER A 6 -7.27 -58.42 44.56
C SER A 6 -6.04 -57.53 44.47
N ILE A 7 -4.83 -58.06 44.30
CA ILE A 7 -3.60 -57.24 44.18
C ILE A 7 -3.12 -57.11 42.72
N LEU A 8 -3.62 -57.95 41.81
CA LEU A 8 -3.15 -57.99 40.41
C LEU A 8 -3.76 -56.89 39.50
N LEU A 9 -4.89 -56.29 39.87
CA LEU A 9 -5.49 -55.18 39.08
C LEU A 9 -4.86 -53.82 39.37
N GLY A 10 -4.23 -53.63 40.54
CA GLY A 10 -3.58 -52.36 40.90
C GLY A 10 -2.23 -52.15 40.21
N LEU A 11 -1.48 -53.22 39.94
CA LEU A 11 -0.16 -53.12 39.32
C LEU A 11 -0.20 -52.80 37.82
N VAL A 12 -1.26 -53.21 37.10
CA VAL A 12 -1.39 -52.93 35.66
C VAL A 12 -1.71 -51.46 35.39
N PHE A 13 -2.40 -50.77 36.31
CA PHE A 13 -2.67 -49.33 36.21
C PHE A 13 -1.44 -48.47 36.55
N VAL A 14 -0.54 -48.95 37.42
CA VAL A 14 0.70 -48.25 37.78
C VAL A 14 1.82 -48.49 36.75
N LEU A 15 1.80 -49.62 36.03
CA LEU A 15 2.77 -49.93 34.96
C LEU A 15 2.46 -49.23 33.62
N LEU A 16 1.21 -48.87 33.34
CA LEU A 16 0.86 -48.08 32.15
C LEU A 16 1.23 -46.58 32.27
N THR A 17 1.44 -46.08 33.48
CA THR A 17 1.92 -44.70 33.71
C THR A 17 3.45 -44.57 33.72
N ALA A 18 4.18 -45.67 33.64
CA ALA A 18 5.66 -45.70 33.77
C ALA A 18 6.41 -46.00 32.45
N CYS A 19 5.72 -46.16 31.32
CA CYS A 19 6.32 -46.43 30.02
C CYS A 19 5.87 -45.46 28.93
N SER A 20 6.06 -44.16 29.18
CA SER A 20 6.27 -43.18 28.12
C SER A 20 6.87 -41.92 28.75
N SER A 21 8.12 -42.00 29.22
CA SER A 21 8.88 -40.77 29.43
C SER A 21 9.01 -40.11 28.06
N ILE A 22 8.13 -39.17 27.75
CA ILE A 22 8.19 -38.40 26.51
C ILE A 22 9.59 -37.79 26.46
N ASN A 23 10.35 -38.17 25.44
CA ASN A 23 11.66 -37.58 25.21
C ASN A 23 11.44 -36.15 24.71
N ILE A 24 11.48 -35.20 25.64
CA ILE A 24 11.17 -33.79 25.39
C ILE A 24 12.02 -33.21 24.24
N GLN A 25 13.30 -33.58 24.16
CA GLN A 25 14.19 -33.12 23.08
C GLN A 25 13.75 -33.64 21.71
N GLU A 26 13.32 -34.89 21.63
CA GLU A 26 12.85 -35.51 20.39
C GLU A 26 11.52 -34.90 19.93
N VAL A 27 10.58 -34.68 20.86
CA VAL A 27 9.30 -34.03 20.55
C VAL A 27 9.49 -32.58 20.08
N THR A 28 10.36 -31.80 20.73
CA THR A 28 10.69 -30.44 20.29
C THR A 28 11.31 -30.46 18.89
N SER A 29 12.24 -31.38 18.61
CA SER A 29 12.86 -31.50 17.29
C SER A 29 11.86 -31.88 16.20
N ASP A 30 10.91 -32.76 16.51
CA ASP A 30 9.88 -33.17 15.55
C ASP A 30 8.83 -32.08 15.32
N ALA A 31 8.50 -31.30 16.35
CA ALA A 31 7.70 -30.09 16.23
C ALA A 31 8.39 -29.07 15.31
N ASP A 32 9.70 -28.81 15.48
CA ASP A 32 10.45 -27.90 14.60
C ASP A 32 10.39 -28.34 13.14
N LYS A 33 10.68 -29.62 12.85
CA LYS A 33 10.59 -30.17 11.50
C LYS A 33 9.18 -30.04 10.92
N ALA A 34 8.16 -30.28 11.73
CA ALA A 34 6.76 -30.16 11.29
C ALA A 34 6.40 -28.70 10.97
N PHE A 35 6.85 -27.76 11.80
CA PHE A 35 6.64 -26.33 11.60
C PHE A 35 7.35 -25.82 10.35
N GLU A 36 8.63 -26.14 10.17
CA GLU A 36 9.43 -25.80 8.99
C GLU A 36 8.84 -26.38 7.70
N ALA A 37 8.32 -27.60 7.77
CA ALA A 37 7.64 -28.25 6.64
C ALA A 37 6.21 -27.74 6.41
N LYS A 38 5.74 -26.74 7.17
CA LYS A 38 4.35 -26.22 7.17
C LYS A 38 3.30 -27.31 7.38
N ASN A 39 3.66 -28.40 8.06
CA ASN A 39 2.75 -29.49 8.44
C ASN A 39 2.13 -29.16 9.81
N PHE A 40 1.18 -28.21 9.81
CA PHE A 40 0.62 -27.67 11.04
C PHE A 40 -0.23 -28.65 11.84
N SER A 41 -0.81 -29.66 11.19
CA SER A 41 -1.52 -30.75 11.87
C SER A 41 -0.55 -31.63 12.70
N LYS A 42 0.59 -32.02 12.10
CA LYS A 42 1.64 -32.75 12.83
C LYS A 42 2.22 -31.88 13.94
N PHE A 43 2.52 -30.61 13.64
CA PHE A 43 3.01 -29.66 14.62
C PHE A 43 2.05 -29.55 15.83
N SER A 44 0.74 -29.40 15.60
CA SER A 44 -0.27 -29.35 16.67
C SER A 44 -0.24 -30.59 17.56
N THR A 45 -0.06 -31.77 16.95
CA THR A 45 0.04 -33.03 17.70
C THR A 45 1.30 -33.05 18.57
N ASP A 46 2.44 -32.59 18.06
CA ASP A 46 3.72 -32.64 18.77
C ASP A 46 3.80 -31.59 19.88
N ILE A 47 3.21 -30.39 19.70
CA ILE A 47 3.13 -29.39 20.78
C ILE A 47 2.14 -29.78 21.89
N GLU A 48 1.06 -30.52 21.59
CA GLU A 48 0.17 -31.07 22.62
C GLU A 48 0.90 -32.10 23.49
N LYS A 49 1.69 -33.00 22.89
CA LYS A 49 2.56 -33.91 23.65
C LYS A 49 3.55 -33.15 24.53
N LEU A 50 4.13 -32.07 24.02
CA LEU A 50 5.07 -31.23 24.77
C LEU A 50 4.38 -30.56 25.96
N LYS A 51 3.16 -30.05 25.77
CA LYS A 51 2.33 -29.44 26.81
C LYS A 51 2.01 -30.43 27.93
N ASP A 52 1.62 -31.65 27.57
CA ASP A 52 1.26 -32.70 28.53
C ASP A 52 2.49 -33.28 29.26
N GLY A 53 3.65 -33.34 28.58
CA GLY A 53 4.88 -33.91 29.12
C GLY A 53 5.74 -32.94 29.94
N ASN A 54 5.76 -31.65 29.58
CA ASN A 54 6.58 -30.63 30.25
C ASN A 54 6.07 -29.21 29.97
N SER A 55 5.19 -28.71 30.84
CA SER A 55 4.55 -27.39 30.68
C SER A 55 5.54 -26.22 30.58
N LYS A 56 6.67 -26.26 31.30
CA LYS A 56 7.68 -25.20 31.29
C LYS A 56 8.42 -25.16 29.95
N GLU A 57 8.80 -26.32 29.41
CA GLU A 57 9.43 -26.39 28.09
C GLU A 57 8.45 -25.95 27.00
N TYR A 58 7.19 -26.38 27.09
CA TYR A 58 6.11 -25.97 26.20
C TYR A 58 5.96 -24.44 26.14
N GLU A 59 5.87 -23.76 27.29
CA GLU A 59 5.71 -22.30 27.33
C GLU A 59 6.90 -21.58 26.68
N SER A 60 8.12 -22.06 26.96
CA SER A 60 9.33 -21.52 26.34
C SER A 60 9.33 -21.73 24.82
N TYR A 61 8.94 -22.92 24.37
CA TYR A 61 8.91 -23.27 22.95
C TYR A 61 7.87 -22.46 22.17
N ILE A 62 6.64 -22.37 22.67
CA ILE A 62 5.58 -21.58 22.03
C ILE A 62 5.96 -20.09 21.97
N SER A 63 6.62 -19.56 23.00
CA SER A 63 7.10 -18.18 22.98
C SER A 63 8.09 -17.94 21.83
N LYS A 64 9.03 -18.88 21.60
CA LYS A 64 9.96 -18.82 20.45
C LYS A 64 9.24 -18.91 19.10
N ILE A 65 8.23 -19.78 18.99
CA ILE A 65 7.44 -19.91 17.75
C ILE A 65 6.75 -18.59 17.40
N LYS A 66 6.24 -17.86 18.40
CA LYS A 66 5.60 -16.54 18.21
C LYS A 66 6.59 -15.45 17.74
N GLU A 67 7.90 -15.66 17.91
CA GLU A 67 8.94 -14.75 17.41
C GLU A 67 9.36 -15.03 15.95
N ASN A 68 8.82 -16.08 15.33
CA ASN A 68 9.13 -16.45 13.95
C ASN A 68 8.67 -15.36 12.95
N ASN A 69 9.40 -15.20 11.86
CA ASN A 69 9.14 -14.19 10.82
C ASN A 69 7.75 -14.31 10.18
N ILE A 70 7.12 -15.49 10.21
CA ILE A 70 5.74 -15.66 9.76
C ILE A 70 4.75 -14.74 10.50
N TYR A 71 5.02 -14.40 11.75
CA TYR A 71 4.18 -13.53 12.59
C TYR A 71 4.59 -12.05 12.57
N LYS A 72 5.71 -11.73 11.92
CA LYS A 72 6.31 -10.39 11.86
C LYS A 72 5.97 -9.71 10.55
N ILE A 73 5.11 -8.70 10.59
CA ILE A 73 4.67 -7.97 9.40
C ILE A 73 5.84 -7.30 8.68
N GLU A 74 6.79 -6.78 9.43
CA GLU A 74 8.01 -6.14 8.93
C GLU A 74 8.92 -7.09 8.14
N ALA A 75 8.71 -8.41 8.27
CA ALA A 75 9.39 -9.41 7.45
C ALA A 75 8.74 -9.60 6.07
N HIS A 76 7.58 -8.98 5.82
CA HIS A 76 6.82 -9.03 4.56
C HIS A 76 6.74 -7.62 3.99
N SER A 77 7.64 -7.35 3.06
CA SER A 77 7.85 -6.04 2.45
C SER A 77 6.94 -5.78 1.24
N LYS A 78 6.32 -6.84 0.69
CA LYS A 78 5.52 -6.83 -0.54
C LYS A 78 4.11 -7.38 -0.32
N LEU A 79 3.19 -7.00 -1.21
CA LEU A 79 1.80 -7.52 -1.18
C LEU A 79 1.75 -9.04 -1.34
N SER A 80 2.57 -9.61 -2.23
CA SER A 80 2.69 -11.06 -2.43
C SER A 80 3.14 -11.79 -1.16
N GLU A 81 4.17 -11.27 -0.49
CA GLU A 81 4.68 -11.81 0.78
C GLU A 81 3.62 -11.74 1.89
N LEU A 82 2.89 -10.63 1.99
CA LEU A 82 1.78 -10.47 2.94
C LEU A 82 0.65 -11.47 2.67
N ASN A 83 0.33 -11.73 1.39
CA ASN A 83 -0.69 -12.73 1.03
C ASN A 83 -0.24 -14.15 1.42
N GLU A 84 1.01 -14.52 1.13
CA GLU A 84 1.58 -15.82 1.56
C GLU A 84 1.60 -15.97 3.09
N GLY A 85 1.99 -14.90 3.79
CA GLY A 85 1.95 -14.84 5.25
C GLY A 85 0.54 -15.02 5.79
N THR A 86 -0.45 -14.34 5.20
CA THR A 86 -1.88 -14.45 5.56
C THR A 86 -2.41 -15.88 5.35
N GLU A 87 -2.08 -16.52 4.23
CA GLU A 87 -2.47 -17.91 3.98
C GLU A 87 -1.87 -18.84 5.05
N THR A 88 -0.58 -18.66 5.34
CA THR A 88 0.12 -19.52 6.30
C THR A 88 -0.39 -19.32 7.73
N LEU A 89 -0.62 -18.07 8.15
CA LEU A 89 -1.23 -17.73 9.44
C LEU A 89 -2.67 -18.24 9.56
N SER A 90 -3.44 -18.25 8.46
CA SER A 90 -4.79 -18.80 8.44
C SER A 90 -4.79 -20.31 8.69
N LYS A 91 -3.86 -21.04 8.09
CA LYS A 91 -3.67 -22.48 8.34
C LYS A 91 -3.23 -22.73 9.79
N LEU A 92 -2.28 -21.95 10.31
CA LEU A 92 -1.86 -22.04 11.71
C LEU A 92 -3.02 -21.78 12.68
N SER A 93 -3.83 -20.74 12.45
CA SER A 93 -4.98 -20.42 13.30
C SER A 93 -6.00 -21.56 13.33
N LYS A 94 -6.22 -22.22 12.18
CA LYS A 94 -7.17 -23.32 12.03
C LYS A 94 -6.65 -24.62 12.64
N ASP A 95 -5.42 -25.00 12.31
CA ASP A 95 -4.89 -26.33 12.57
C ASP A 95 -4.17 -26.43 13.93
N VAL A 96 -3.82 -25.28 14.54
CA VAL A 96 -3.07 -25.21 15.80
C VAL A 96 -3.84 -24.36 16.82
N LEU A 97 -4.79 -24.98 17.52
CA LEU A 97 -5.71 -24.27 18.45
C LEU A 97 -4.97 -23.45 19.52
N LEU A 98 -3.80 -23.91 19.97
CA LEU A 98 -2.99 -23.22 20.98
C LEU A 98 -2.36 -21.90 20.48
N LEU A 99 -2.25 -21.72 19.16
CA LEU A 99 -1.75 -20.51 18.51
C LEU A 99 -2.86 -19.68 17.88
N LYS A 100 -4.12 -20.12 17.98
CA LYS A 100 -5.27 -19.51 17.31
C LYS A 100 -5.39 -18.02 17.61
N GLU A 101 -5.48 -17.63 18.87
CA GLU A 101 -5.69 -16.22 19.26
C GLU A 101 -4.56 -15.31 18.76
N TYR A 102 -3.31 -15.77 18.89
CA TYR A 102 -2.15 -15.02 18.43
C TYR A 102 -2.11 -14.90 16.90
N SER A 103 -2.45 -15.99 16.20
CA SER A 103 -2.50 -16.01 14.73
C SER A 103 -3.64 -15.12 14.22
N ASP A 104 -4.82 -15.15 14.86
CA ASP A 104 -5.95 -14.28 14.56
C ASP A 104 -5.62 -12.79 14.78
N GLU A 105 -4.85 -12.47 15.83
CA GLU A 105 -4.36 -11.11 16.06
C GLU A 105 -3.43 -10.67 14.93
N LYS A 106 -2.45 -11.49 14.55
CA LYS A 106 -1.53 -11.17 13.45
C LYS A 106 -2.25 -11.08 12.10
N LEU A 107 -3.21 -11.95 11.82
CA LEU A 107 -4.04 -11.90 10.60
C LEU A 107 -4.75 -10.55 10.44
N LYS A 108 -5.26 -9.96 11.53
CA LYS A 108 -5.88 -8.63 11.47
C LYS A 108 -4.89 -7.55 11.06
N LEU A 109 -3.66 -7.63 11.57
CA LEU A 109 -2.62 -6.66 11.23
C LEU A 109 -2.15 -6.81 9.77
N PHE A 110 -1.98 -8.05 9.28
CA PHE A 110 -1.69 -8.33 7.87
C PHE A 110 -2.82 -7.82 6.96
N SER A 111 -4.08 -8.10 7.32
CA SER A 111 -5.26 -7.64 6.56
C SER A 111 -5.29 -6.12 6.45
N LYS A 112 -5.03 -5.39 7.55
CA LYS A 112 -4.94 -3.93 7.54
C LYS A 112 -3.87 -3.43 6.57
N GLN A 113 -2.71 -4.09 6.51
CA GLN A 113 -1.63 -3.69 5.60
C GLN A 113 -1.93 -4.04 4.14
N ILE A 114 -2.57 -5.18 3.88
CA ILE A 114 -3.06 -5.55 2.54
C ILE A 114 -4.09 -4.54 2.05
N ASP A 115 -5.06 -4.18 2.89
CA ASP A 115 -6.08 -3.17 2.56
C ASP A 115 -5.44 -1.81 2.25
N TYR A 116 -4.41 -1.41 3.01
CA TYR A 116 -3.63 -0.21 2.74
C TYR A 116 -2.95 -0.27 1.36
N LEU A 117 -2.24 -1.36 1.04
CA LEU A 117 -1.51 -1.49 -0.22
C LEU A 117 -2.46 -1.54 -1.43
N ASN A 118 -3.60 -2.20 -1.32
CA ASN A 118 -4.60 -2.23 -2.39
C ASN A 118 -5.17 -0.84 -2.69
N LYS A 119 -5.51 -0.06 -1.65
CA LYS A 119 -5.99 1.32 -1.84
C LYS A 119 -4.90 2.23 -2.41
N LEU A 120 -3.65 1.98 -2.03
CA LEU A 120 -2.52 2.71 -2.57
C LEU A 120 -2.32 2.40 -4.07
N ASP A 121 -2.48 1.14 -4.46
CA ASP A 121 -2.40 0.69 -5.86
C ASP A 121 -3.44 1.36 -6.76
N ASP A 122 -4.69 1.39 -6.30
CA ASP A 122 -5.77 2.07 -7.04
C ASP A 122 -5.44 3.55 -7.29
N SER A 123 -4.91 4.24 -6.27
CA SER A 123 -4.49 5.64 -6.38
C SER A 123 -3.30 5.83 -7.34
N THR A 124 -2.25 5.00 -7.22
CA THR A 124 -1.06 5.12 -8.09
C THR A 124 -1.42 4.82 -9.54
N LEU A 125 -2.26 3.82 -9.79
CA LEU A 125 -2.74 3.49 -11.14
C LEU A 125 -3.60 4.61 -11.73
N ASN A 126 -4.47 5.25 -10.94
CA ASN A 126 -5.27 6.38 -11.41
C ASN A 126 -4.36 7.54 -11.87
N ILE A 127 -3.40 7.93 -11.05
CA ILE A 127 -2.45 8.99 -11.35
C ILE A 127 -1.62 8.69 -12.60
N LEU A 128 -1.08 7.47 -12.72
CA LEU A 128 -0.24 7.07 -13.85
C LEU A 128 -1.05 6.99 -15.15
N ASN A 129 -2.28 6.48 -15.11
CA ASN A 129 -3.08 6.25 -16.31
C ASN A 129 -3.91 7.46 -16.76
N TYR A 130 -4.22 8.39 -15.86
CA TYR A 130 -4.99 9.60 -16.16
C TYR A 130 -4.11 10.84 -16.16
N HIS A 131 -3.60 11.27 -15.00
CA HIS A 131 -2.91 12.56 -14.87
C HIS A 131 -1.64 12.65 -15.71
N VAL A 132 -0.77 11.65 -15.61
CA VAL A 132 0.48 11.60 -16.38
C VAL A 132 0.16 11.57 -17.87
N LYS A 133 -0.75 10.69 -18.30
CA LYS A 133 -1.13 10.54 -19.71
C LYS A 133 -1.71 11.81 -20.31
N VAL A 134 -2.58 12.51 -19.59
CA VAL A 134 -3.16 13.79 -20.05
C VAL A 134 -2.06 14.85 -20.16
N ASN A 135 -1.18 14.96 -19.15
CA ASN A 135 -0.13 15.98 -19.14
C ASN A 135 1.03 15.70 -20.12
N GLU A 136 1.28 14.44 -20.48
CA GLU A 136 2.23 14.07 -21.55
C GLU A 136 1.62 14.22 -22.95
N ASN A 137 0.29 14.31 -23.08
CA ASN A 137 -0.37 14.50 -24.36
C ASN A 137 -0.22 15.95 -24.87
N LEU A 138 0.51 16.11 -25.99
CA LEU A 138 0.70 17.40 -26.65
C LEU A 138 -0.60 18.01 -27.18
N MET A 139 -1.64 17.21 -27.40
CA MET A 139 -2.97 17.65 -27.84
C MET A 139 -3.89 18.02 -26.68
N SER A 140 -3.45 17.88 -25.43
CA SER A 140 -4.27 18.21 -24.26
C SER A 140 -4.56 19.71 -24.18
N LYS A 141 -5.77 20.09 -23.79
CA LYS A 141 -6.17 21.51 -23.70
C LYS A 141 -5.41 22.26 -22.60
N SER A 142 -5.05 21.57 -21.53
CA SER A 142 -4.18 21.99 -20.43
C SER A 142 -2.75 22.27 -20.87
N ASN A 143 -2.31 21.73 -22.01
CA ASN A 143 -1.00 21.96 -22.64
C ASN A 143 -1.06 22.93 -23.83
N LYS A 144 -2.23 23.50 -24.15
CA LYS A 144 -2.44 24.34 -25.32
C LYS A 144 -1.63 25.64 -25.21
N PHE A 145 -0.96 26.02 -26.29
CA PHE A 145 -0.25 27.29 -26.41
C PHE A 145 -1.23 28.47 -26.45
N VAL A 146 -0.85 29.62 -25.90
CA VAL A 146 -1.74 30.81 -25.83
C VAL A 146 -2.16 31.32 -27.21
N VAL A 147 -1.29 31.19 -28.22
CA VAL A 147 -1.58 31.54 -29.63
C VAL A 147 -2.69 30.70 -30.24
N LEU A 148 -3.06 29.58 -29.61
CA LEU A 148 -4.16 28.73 -30.04
C LEU A 148 -5.47 29.05 -29.30
N MET A 149 -5.46 29.98 -28.35
CA MET A 149 -6.62 30.42 -27.55
C MET A 149 -7.27 31.67 -28.17
N ASN A 150 -7.85 31.52 -29.36
CA ASN A 150 -8.32 32.65 -30.17
C ASN A 150 -9.68 33.20 -29.72
N THR A 151 -10.46 32.38 -29.01
CA THR A 151 -11.81 32.74 -28.57
C THR A 151 -11.96 32.59 -27.07
N PHE A 152 -12.98 33.24 -26.50
CA PHE A 152 -13.37 32.99 -25.11
C PHE A 152 -13.70 31.51 -24.87
N GLU A 153 -14.24 30.81 -25.87
CA GLU A 153 -14.52 29.38 -25.79
C GLU A 153 -13.24 28.57 -25.62
N ASP A 154 -12.22 28.80 -26.45
CA ASP A 154 -10.90 28.13 -26.31
C ASP A 154 -10.30 28.29 -24.91
N VAL A 155 -10.36 29.51 -24.36
CA VAL A 155 -9.86 29.79 -23.00
C VAL A 155 -10.67 29.04 -21.95
N ASN A 156 -12.00 28.99 -22.08
CA ASN A 156 -12.86 28.24 -21.16
C ASN A 156 -12.58 26.74 -21.21
N GLU A 157 -12.30 26.19 -22.38
CA GLU A 157 -12.01 24.76 -22.50
C GLU A 157 -10.67 24.39 -21.83
N THR A 158 -9.63 25.22 -22.00
CA THR A 158 -8.35 25.02 -21.32
C THR A 158 -8.48 25.13 -19.81
N THR A 159 -9.18 26.16 -19.32
CA THR A 159 -9.37 26.39 -17.88
C THR A 159 -10.22 25.30 -17.25
N LYS A 160 -11.23 24.79 -17.95
CA LYS A 160 -12.02 23.64 -17.51
C LYS A 160 -11.19 22.36 -17.40
N GLU A 161 -10.34 22.04 -18.38
CA GLU A 161 -9.50 20.83 -18.27
C GLU A 161 -8.50 20.93 -17.10
N LEU A 162 -7.96 22.13 -16.84
CA LEU A 162 -7.12 22.38 -15.66
C LEU A 162 -7.91 22.24 -14.35
N GLU A 163 -9.16 22.70 -14.31
CA GLU A 163 -10.07 22.54 -13.16
C GLU A 163 -10.40 21.06 -12.91
N ASP A 164 -10.74 20.31 -13.96
CA ASP A 164 -11.05 18.88 -13.86
C ASP A 164 -9.82 18.09 -13.36
N LEU A 165 -8.61 18.41 -13.85
CA LEU A 165 -7.36 17.84 -13.35
C LEU A 165 -7.11 18.22 -11.89
N SER A 166 -7.32 19.48 -11.50
CA SER A 166 -7.10 19.92 -10.12
C SER A 166 -8.07 19.25 -9.14
N ALA A 167 -9.35 19.15 -9.53
CA ALA A 167 -10.37 18.47 -8.75
C ALA A 167 -10.06 16.98 -8.58
N SER A 168 -9.62 16.30 -9.65
CA SER A 168 -9.20 14.90 -9.59
C SER A 168 -8.00 14.71 -8.66
N ALA A 169 -6.96 15.54 -8.80
CA ALA A 169 -5.80 15.49 -7.91
C ALA A 169 -6.19 15.74 -6.44
N ASN A 170 -7.18 16.61 -6.19
CA ASN A 170 -7.70 16.87 -4.85
C ASN A 170 -8.43 15.65 -4.27
N THR A 171 -9.20 14.92 -5.08
CA THR A 171 -9.82 13.66 -4.67
C THR A 171 -8.75 12.64 -4.28
N ASP A 172 -7.71 12.47 -5.11
CA ASP A 172 -6.61 11.55 -4.80
C ASP A 172 -5.89 11.93 -3.50
N ILE A 173 -5.67 13.24 -3.24
CA ILE A 173 -5.10 13.72 -1.98
C ILE A 173 -5.98 13.35 -0.79
N ILE A 174 -7.30 13.59 -0.87
CA ILE A 174 -8.24 13.28 0.21
C ILE A 174 -8.25 11.77 0.50
N ASP A 175 -8.28 10.96 -0.56
CA ASP A 175 -8.31 9.50 -0.42
C ASP A 175 -7.02 8.98 0.23
N LEU A 176 -5.86 9.52 -0.17
CA LEU A 176 -4.56 9.18 0.42
C LEU A 176 -4.44 9.63 1.88
N GLU A 177 -4.84 10.87 2.21
CA GLU A 177 -4.83 11.37 3.58
C GLU A 177 -5.79 10.61 4.50
N GLY A 178 -6.82 9.98 3.93
CA GLY A 178 -7.72 9.07 4.63
C GLY A 178 -7.12 7.70 4.94
N LEU A 179 -5.94 7.36 4.40
CA LEU A 179 -5.25 6.12 4.69
C LEU A 179 -4.41 6.24 5.97
N GLU A 180 -4.29 5.13 6.69
CA GLU A 180 -3.37 5.02 7.82
C GLU A 180 -2.10 4.28 7.37
N PRO A 181 -1.02 5.01 6.98
CA PRO A 181 0.17 4.35 6.44
C PRO A 181 0.91 3.57 7.53
N PRO A 182 1.30 2.31 7.27
CA PRO A 182 2.20 1.58 8.15
C PRO A 182 3.49 2.36 8.39
N ALA A 183 4.08 2.24 9.58
CA ALA A 183 5.27 2.99 9.97
C ALA A 183 6.43 2.88 8.95
N GLN A 184 6.60 1.69 8.34
CA GLN A 184 7.63 1.43 7.34
C GLN A 184 7.42 2.14 5.99
N TYR A 185 6.19 2.57 5.67
CA TYR A 185 5.84 3.27 4.43
C TYR A 185 5.44 4.73 4.65
N SER A 186 5.38 5.20 5.89
CA SER A 186 4.89 6.55 6.23
C SER A 186 5.64 7.66 5.48
N ASN A 187 6.96 7.54 5.35
CA ASN A 187 7.76 8.52 4.62
C ASN A 187 7.42 8.57 3.13
N GLN A 188 7.34 7.42 2.46
CA GLN A 188 7.02 7.31 1.04
C GLN A 188 5.58 7.78 0.76
N HIS A 189 4.64 7.41 1.63
CA HIS A 189 3.25 7.85 1.56
C HIS A 189 3.11 9.38 1.67
N ASN A 190 3.73 9.98 2.70
CA ASN A 190 3.68 11.43 2.91
C ASN A 190 4.36 12.18 1.77
N ALA A 191 5.51 11.65 1.30
CA ALA A 191 6.22 12.16 0.15
C ALA A 191 5.35 12.15 -1.11
N TYR A 192 4.61 11.07 -1.37
CA TYR A 192 3.71 10.97 -2.51
C TYR A 192 2.53 11.96 -2.40
N THR A 193 1.86 12.01 -1.26
CA THR A 193 0.76 12.94 -0.99
C THR A 193 1.19 14.40 -1.17
N GLU A 194 2.38 14.77 -0.68
CA GLU A 194 2.92 16.12 -0.82
C GLU A 194 3.24 16.48 -2.29
N SER A 195 3.70 15.52 -3.09
CA SER A 195 3.91 15.76 -4.52
C SER A 195 2.62 16.04 -5.27
N LEU A 196 1.52 15.35 -4.90
CA LEU A 196 0.20 15.60 -5.48
C LEU A 196 -0.32 16.99 -5.11
N LYS A 197 -0.10 17.45 -3.87
CA LYS A 197 -0.45 18.82 -3.44
C LYS A 197 0.25 19.88 -4.29
N LYS A 198 1.56 19.72 -4.53
CA LYS A 198 2.33 20.63 -5.39
C LYS A 198 1.87 20.61 -6.84
N TYR A 199 1.54 19.43 -7.36
CA TYR A 199 0.97 19.30 -8.69
C TYR A 199 -0.39 20.00 -8.81
N LYS A 200 -1.29 19.80 -7.84
CA LYS A 200 -2.56 20.52 -7.75
C LYS A 200 -2.35 22.04 -7.70
N GLU A 201 -1.44 22.52 -6.87
CA GLU A 201 -1.10 23.94 -6.78
C GLU A 201 -0.61 24.51 -8.12
N ALA A 202 0.21 23.77 -8.86
CA ALA A 202 0.67 24.18 -10.19
C ALA A 202 -0.49 24.27 -11.19
N LEU A 203 -1.44 23.33 -11.15
CA LEU A 203 -2.67 23.37 -11.97
C LEU A 203 -3.52 24.60 -11.62
N ASP A 204 -3.80 24.82 -10.33
CA ASP A 204 -4.61 25.93 -9.83
C ASP A 204 -3.99 27.29 -10.19
N THR A 205 -2.67 27.41 -10.09
CA THR A 205 -1.93 28.62 -10.44
C THR A 205 -2.07 28.92 -11.93
N LYS A 206 -1.86 27.92 -12.80
CA LYS A 206 -2.02 28.08 -14.25
C LYS A 206 -3.46 28.45 -14.63
N LYS A 207 -4.44 27.75 -14.05
CA LYS A 207 -5.86 28.04 -14.25
C LYS A 207 -6.17 29.48 -13.88
N SER A 208 -5.78 29.90 -12.67
CA SER A 208 -6.05 31.25 -12.16
C SER A 208 -5.39 32.33 -13.02
N TYR A 209 -4.17 32.10 -13.50
CA TYR A 209 -3.49 33.02 -14.41
C TYR A 209 -4.28 33.17 -15.72
N ILE A 210 -4.60 32.07 -16.39
CA ILE A 210 -5.35 32.08 -17.66
C ILE A 210 -6.73 32.73 -17.47
N ASP A 211 -7.45 32.39 -16.41
CA ASP A 211 -8.75 32.99 -16.07
C ASP A 211 -8.62 34.52 -15.90
N SER A 212 -7.58 34.99 -15.20
CA SER A 212 -7.34 36.42 -14.98
C SER A 212 -6.96 37.18 -16.25
N GLN A 213 -6.26 36.53 -17.18
CA GLN A 213 -5.78 37.13 -18.43
C GLN A 213 -6.72 36.88 -19.62
N LYS A 214 -7.86 36.23 -19.40
CA LYS A 214 -8.80 35.78 -20.44
C LYS A 214 -9.09 36.84 -21.51
N SER A 215 -9.48 38.05 -21.10
CA SER A 215 -9.81 39.13 -22.02
C SER A 215 -8.61 39.57 -22.85
N LEU A 216 -7.42 39.67 -22.22
CA LEU A 216 -6.18 40.07 -22.87
C LEU A 216 -5.75 39.03 -23.90
N ILE A 217 -5.80 37.74 -23.54
CA ILE A 217 -5.48 36.63 -24.46
C ILE A 217 -6.32 36.73 -25.74
N VAL A 218 -7.64 36.88 -25.60
CA VAL A 218 -8.56 36.94 -26.75
C VAL A 218 -8.33 38.22 -27.58
N SER A 219 -8.18 39.38 -26.92
CA SER A 219 -7.98 40.64 -27.63
C SER A 219 -6.63 40.69 -28.35
N SER A 220 -5.54 40.24 -27.72
CA SER A 220 -4.21 40.29 -28.33
C SER A 220 -4.11 39.29 -29.49
N ASN A 221 -4.74 38.09 -29.41
CA ASN A 221 -4.85 37.18 -30.55
C ASN A 221 -5.64 37.80 -31.72
N SER A 222 -6.77 38.47 -31.45
CA SER A 222 -7.54 39.17 -32.49
C SER A 222 -6.74 40.30 -33.16
N LEU A 223 -5.99 41.08 -32.39
CA LEU A 223 -5.21 42.22 -32.90
C LEU A 223 -3.94 41.77 -33.65
N VAL A 224 -3.37 40.61 -33.31
CA VAL A 224 -2.26 40.03 -34.10
C VAL A 224 -2.70 39.60 -35.49
N LEU A 225 -3.95 39.12 -35.66
CA LEU A 225 -4.51 38.87 -37.00
C LEU A 225 -4.60 40.15 -37.85
N GLU A 226 -4.68 41.31 -37.19
CA GLU A 226 -4.66 42.64 -37.82
C GLU A 226 -3.26 43.25 -37.95
N ALA A 227 -2.20 42.46 -37.73
CA ALA A 227 -0.79 42.86 -37.78
C ALA A 227 -0.38 43.99 -36.79
N ASN A 228 -1.05 44.07 -35.63
CA ASN A 228 -0.71 45.04 -34.60
C ASN A 228 0.55 44.63 -33.81
N ILE A 229 1.62 45.44 -33.88
CA ILE A 229 2.91 45.14 -33.23
C ILE A 229 2.86 45.15 -31.70
N PHE A 230 1.98 45.95 -31.08
CA PHE A 230 1.84 45.98 -29.63
C PHE A 230 1.19 44.68 -29.11
N ALA A 231 0.21 44.16 -29.86
CA ALA A 231 -0.42 42.87 -29.55
C ALA A 231 0.56 41.68 -29.66
N VAL A 232 1.56 41.78 -30.55
CA VAL A 232 2.65 40.78 -30.63
C VAL A 232 3.49 40.77 -29.35
N SER A 233 3.79 41.95 -28.78
CA SER A 233 4.54 42.04 -27.52
C SER A 233 3.76 41.44 -26.36
N GLU A 234 2.48 41.80 -26.22
CA GLU A 234 1.60 41.27 -25.17
C GLU A 234 1.45 39.74 -25.26
N LEU A 235 1.28 39.20 -26.46
CA LEU A 235 1.23 37.75 -26.66
C LEU A 235 2.55 37.06 -26.32
N ASN A 236 3.70 37.69 -26.56
CA ASN A 236 4.99 37.11 -26.18
C ASN A 236 5.13 37.00 -24.66
N ASP A 237 4.74 38.05 -23.92
CA ASP A 237 4.77 38.04 -22.45
C ASP A 237 3.81 36.99 -21.88
N LEU A 238 2.58 36.92 -22.41
CA LEU A 238 1.60 35.89 -22.05
C LEU A 238 2.11 34.47 -22.36
N SER A 239 2.76 34.30 -23.53
CA SER A 239 3.32 33.01 -23.95
C SER A 239 4.40 32.55 -22.99
N ALA A 240 5.33 33.45 -22.64
CA ALA A 240 6.44 33.14 -21.75
C ALA A 240 5.94 32.70 -20.35
N GLU A 241 4.95 33.39 -19.80
CA GLU A 241 4.38 33.03 -18.50
C GLU A 241 3.60 31.71 -18.56
N ILE A 242 2.78 31.48 -19.59
CA ILE A 242 2.05 30.21 -19.77
C ILE A 242 3.02 29.05 -19.99
N GLU A 243 4.12 29.25 -20.71
CA GLU A 243 5.18 28.24 -20.88
C GLU A 243 5.87 27.93 -19.55
N ASN A 244 6.18 28.95 -18.73
CA ASN A 244 6.73 28.77 -17.39
C ASN A 244 5.78 27.92 -16.52
N LEU A 245 4.50 28.30 -16.45
CA LEU A 245 3.48 27.60 -15.68
C LEU A 245 3.27 26.16 -16.18
N THR A 246 3.35 25.94 -17.49
CA THR A 246 3.31 24.58 -18.08
C THR A 246 4.53 23.77 -17.66
N SER A 247 5.72 24.37 -17.63
CA SER A 247 6.94 23.72 -17.15
C SER A 247 6.83 23.32 -15.67
N ASN A 248 6.22 24.18 -14.84
CA ASN A 248 5.97 23.89 -13.43
C ASN A 248 5.03 22.69 -13.25
N ILE A 249 3.93 22.62 -14.02
CA ILE A 249 3.04 21.46 -14.05
C ILE A 249 3.79 20.19 -14.46
N LYS A 250 4.57 20.25 -15.55
CA LYS A 250 5.38 19.12 -16.03
C LYS A 250 6.39 18.63 -14.99
N THR A 251 7.03 19.56 -14.29
CA THR A 251 7.97 19.23 -13.21
C THR A 251 7.26 18.55 -12.05
N ALA A 252 6.12 19.11 -11.61
CA ALA A 252 5.35 18.57 -10.51
C ALA A 252 4.75 17.18 -10.82
N ILE A 253 4.18 16.98 -12.02
CA ILE A 253 3.62 15.67 -12.41
C ILE A 253 4.70 14.61 -12.60
N ASN A 254 5.93 15.00 -13.00
CA ASN A 254 7.05 14.07 -13.07
C ASN A 254 7.52 13.63 -11.67
N ASP A 255 7.51 14.52 -10.67
CA ASP A 255 7.78 14.15 -9.27
C ASP A 255 6.71 13.19 -8.72
N VAL A 256 5.44 13.46 -9.01
CA VAL A 256 4.32 12.56 -8.71
C VAL A 256 4.51 11.19 -9.36
N LYS A 257 4.83 11.16 -10.66
CA LYS A 257 5.08 9.92 -11.42
C LYS A 257 6.19 9.08 -10.79
N GLN A 258 7.34 9.70 -10.48
CA GLN A 258 8.47 8.98 -9.87
C GLN A 258 8.10 8.36 -8.51
N ARG A 259 7.31 9.07 -7.71
CA ARG A 259 6.85 8.56 -6.39
C ARG A 259 5.82 7.46 -6.54
N ALA A 260 4.86 7.62 -7.46
CA ALA A 260 3.88 6.58 -7.78
C ALA A 260 4.58 5.30 -8.27
N GLU A 261 5.51 5.39 -9.22
CA GLU A 261 6.31 4.25 -9.71
C GLU A 261 7.14 3.60 -8.60
N SER A 262 7.64 4.37 -7.63
CA SER A 262 8.35 3.82 -6.47
C SER A 262 7.44 3.03 -5.54
N LEU A 263 6.19 3.48 -5.35
CA LEU A 263 5.20 2.78 -4.54
C LEU A 263 4.66 1.52 -5.25
N GLN A 264 4.47 1.59 -6.57
CA GLN A 264 4.06 0.46 -7.41
C GLN A 264 5.01 -0.75 -7.24
N LYS A 265 6.32 -0.52 -7.11
CA LYS A 265 7.33 -1.59 -6.86
C LYS A 265 7.20 -2.29 -5.50
N ILE A 266 6.54 -1.65 -4.53
CA ILE A 266 6.25 -2.23 -3.22
C ILE A 266 4.99 -3.11 -3.32
N ILE A 267 4.06 -2.72 -4.19
CA ILE A 267 2.82 -3.43 -4.46
C ILE A 267 3.10 -4.69 -5.31
N ASP A 268 3.90 -4.55 -6.38
CA ASP A 268 4.36 -5.63 -7.27
C ASP A 268 5.31 -6.64 -6.58
#